data_AF-A0A9X2X444-F1
#
_entry.id   AF-A0A9X2X444-F1
#
_cell.length_a   1.000
_cell.length_b   1.000
_cell.length_c   1.000
_cell.angle_alpha   90.00
_cell.angle_beta   90.00
_cell.angle_gamma   90.00
#
_symmetry.space_group_name_H-M   'P 1'
#
loop_
_entity.id
_entity.type
_entity.pdbx_description
1 polymer ?
#
loop_
_entity_poly.entity_id
_entity_poly.type
_entity_poly.pdbx_seq_one_letter_code
_entity_poly.pdbx_strand_id
1 'polypeptide(L)'
;MHFTQEEAGSIRELLDRVIYSRTKKEAKPLVDQLNFKAARLAGGDIDPYLVGKLREAINHAYEAAGRVSHKEDQRMFCDQSWHVFMRVLDEN
;
A
#
# COMPACT_ATOMS: atom_id res chain seq x y z
N MET A 1 3.51 11.27 -15.47
CA MET A 1 3.16 11.92 -14.18
C MET A 1 4.18 11.45 -13.16
N HIS A 2 4.96 12.35 -12.56
CA HIS A 2 6.04 11.93 -11.66
C HIS A 2 5.47 11.58 -10.28
N PHE A 3 5.79 10.38 -9.80
CA PHE A 3 5.51 9.95 -8.44
C PHE A 3 6.52 10.60 -7.49
N THR A 4 6.02 11.21 -6.41
CA THR A 4 6.85 12.04 -5.53
C THR A 4 7.03 11.42 -4.14
N GLN A 5 8.03 11.91 -3.41
CA GLN A 5 8.23 11.55 -1.99
C GLN A 5 7.01 11.89 -1.12
N GLU A 6 6.31 12.98 -1.41
CA GLU A 6 5.08 13.36 -0.71
C GLU A 6 3.95 12.35 -0.97
N GLU A 7 3.78 11.93 -2.23
CA GLU A 7 2.81 10.90 -2.59
C GLU A 7 3.16 9.56 -1.94
N ALA A 8 4.45 9.21 -1.87
CA ALA A 8 4.92 8.03 -1.17
C ALA A 8 4.60 8.09 0.34
N GLY A 9 4.85 9.22 0.99
CA GLY A 9 4.48 9.43 2.39
C GLY A 9 2.97 9.27 2.63
N SER A 10 2.15 9.88 1.78
CA SER A 10 0.69 9.77 1.85
C SER A 10 0.20 8.32 1.70
N ILE A 11 0.80 7.53 0.79
CA ILE A 11 0.46 6.12 0.63
C ILE A 11 0.89 5.31 1.86
N ARG A 12 2.08 5.58 2.39
CA ARG A 12 2.57 4.88 3.60
C ARG A 12 1.65 5.10 4.79
N GLU A 13 1.27 6.35 5.05
CA GLU A 13 0.34 6.68 6.13
C GLU A 13 -1.01 5.97 5.97
N LEU A 14 -1.52 5.88 4.74
CA LEU A 14 -2.75 5.15 4.45
C LEU A 14 -2.62 3.64 4.72
N LEU A 15 -1.50 3.02 4.33
CA LEU A 15 -1.22 1.61 4.63
C LEU A 15 -1.22 1.35 6.14
N ASP A 16 -0.52 2.20 6.91
CA ASP A 16 -0.48 2.07 8.36
C ASP A 16 -1.88 2.22 8.97
N ARG A 17 -2.67 3.20 8.52
CA ARG A 17 -4.07 3.38 8.98
C ARG A 17 -4.95 2.16 8.67
N VAL A 18 -4.73 1.50 7.53
CA VAL A 18 -5.43 0.24 7.20
C VAL A 18 -5.04 -0.87 8.19
N ILE A 19 -3.74 -1.09 8.41
CA ILE A 19 -3.21 -2.12 9.33
C ILE A 19 -3.80 -1.97 10.74
N TYR A 20 -3.87 -0.73 11.24
CA TYR A 20 -4.33 -0.43 12.59
C TYR A 20 -5.83 -0.15 12.71
N SER A 21 -6.60 -0.28 11.63
CA SER A 21 -8.07 -0.19 11.68
C SER A 21 -8.65 -1.29 12.58
N ARG A 22 -9.71 -0.99 13.34
CA ARG A 22 -10.28 -1.93 14.32
C ARG A 22 -11.12 -3.02 13.68
N THR A 23 -11.60 -2.78 12.46
CA THR A 23 -12.36 -3.75 11.67
C THR A 23 -12.03 -3.62 10.19
N LYS A 24 -12.24 -4.70 9.41
CA LYS A 24 -12.16 -4.65 7.94
C LYS A 24 -13.17 -3.66 7.33
N LYS A 25 -14.33 -3.48 7.97
CA LYS A 25 -15.34 -2.49 7.56
C LYS A 25 -14.82 -1.05 7.65
N GLU A 26 -14.12 -0.71 8.73
CA GLU A 26 -13.46 0.59 8.89
C GLU A 26 -12.28 0.79 7.93
N ALA A 27 -11.54 -0.29 7.64
CA ALA A 27 -10.41 -0.25 6.72
C ALA A 27 -10.83 -0.06 5.25
N LYS A 28 -12.01 -0.55 4.86
CA LYS A 28 -12.46 -0.62 3.45
C LYS A 28 -12.37 0.73 2.70
N PRO A 29 -12.84 1.88 3.25
CA PRO A 29 -12.72 3.16 2.56
C PRO A 29 -11.26 3.60 2.35
N LEU A 30 -10.34 3.24 3.25
CA LEU A 30 -8.91 3.55 3.12
C LEU A 30 -8.26 2.67 2.04
N VAL A 31 -8.65 1.40 1.99
CA VAL A 31 -8.23 0.46 0.93
C VAL A 31 -8.73 0.94 -0.45
N ASP A 32 -9.95 1.47 -0.53
CA ASP A 32 -10.48 2.02 -1.78
C ASP A 32 -9.68 3.24 -2.26
N GLN A 33 -9.27 4.12 -1.33
CA GLN A 33 -8.37 5.23 -1.66
C GLN A 33 -6.99 4.76 -2.14
N LEU A 34 -6.43 3.74 -1.50
CA LEU A 34 -5.16 3.13 -1.92
C LEU A 34 -5.27 2.49 -3.30
N ASN A 35 -6.34 1.74 -3.56
CA ASN A 35 -6.58 1.13 -4.87
C ASN A 35 -6.78 2.17 -5.97
N PHE A 36 -7.45 3.28 -5.67
CA PHE A 36 -7.57 4.39 -6.61
C PHE A 36 -6.21 5.01 -6.92
N LYS A 37 -5.37 5.26 -5.92
CA LYS A 37 -3.99 5.75 -6.12
C LYS A 37 -3.17 4.75 -6.96
N ALA A 38 -3.21 3.46 -6.63
CA ALA A 38 -2.51 2.42 -7.38
C ALA A 38 -3.00 2.31 -8.84
N ALA A 39 -4.30 2.47 -9.10
CA ALA A 39 -4.84 2.51 -10.45
C ALA A 39 -4.36 3.74 -11.24
N ARG A 40 -4.30 4.91 -10.59
CA ARG A 40 -3.73 6.13 -11.21
C ARG A 40 -2.26 5.92 -11.57
N LEU A 41 -1.48 5.31 -10.68
CA LEU A 41 -0.07 5.01 -10.91
C LEU A 41 0.13 3.98 -12.04
N ALA A 42 -0.74 2.97 -12.15
CA ALA A 42 -0.73 2.01 -13.26
C ALA A 42 -0.98 2.66 -14.63
N GLY A 43 -1.71 3.77 -14.69
CA GLY A 43 -1.95 4.52 -15.91
C GLY A 43 -0.84 5.53 -16.27
N GLY A 44 0.20 5.62 -15.45
CA GLY A 44 1.36 6.49 -15.66
C GLY A 44 2.59 5.73 -16.15
N ASP A 45 3.78 6.30 -15.87
CA ASP A 45 5.08 5.82 -16.36
C ASP A 45 5.78 4.84 -15.38
N ILE A 46 5.05 4.31 -14.40
CA ILE A 46 5.60 3.39 -13.40
C ILE A 46 5.54 1.95 -13.93
N ASP A 47 6.63 1.20 -13.72
CA ASP A 47 6.69 -0.23 -14.05
C ASP A 47 5.47 -0.99 -13.47
N PRO A 48 4.70 -1.72 -14.30
CA PRO A 48 3.58 -2.55 -13.85
C PRO A 48 3.91 -3.53 -12.72
N TYR A 49 5.13 -4.07 -12.67
CA TYR A 49 5.62 -4.92 -11.60
C TYR A 49 5.66 -4.17 -10.26
N LEU A 50 6.21 -2.94 -10.26
CA LEU A 50 6.25 -2.10 -9.06
C LEU A 50 4.85 -1.73 -8.59
N VAL A 51 3.94 -1.39 -9.52
CA VAL A 51 2.53 -1.17 -9.15
C VAL A 51 1.88 -2.45 -8.60
N GLY A 52 2.26 -3.62 -9.11
CA GLY A 52 1.91 -4.92 -8.54
C GLY A 52 2.34 -5.05 -7.08
N LYS A 53 3.55 -4.62 -6.74
CA LYS A 53 4.06 -4.60 -5.36
C LYS A 53 3.32 -3.64 -4.44
N LEU A 54 2.89 -2.49 -4.95
CA LEU A 54 1.98 -1.63 -4.20
C LEU A 54 0.65 -2.33 -3.89
N ARG A 55 0.06 -3.04 -4.87
CA ARG A 55 -1.20 -3.79 -4.66
C ARG A 55 -1.04 -4.94 -3.66
N GLU A 56 0.09 -5.65 -3.70
CA GLU A 56 0.42 -6.65 -2.68
C GLU A 56 0.47 -6.02 -1.27
N ALA A 57 1.15 -4.88 -1.13
CA ALA A 57 1.22 -4.17 0.15
C ALA A 57 -0.18 -3.77 0.66
N ILE A 58 -1.05 -3.27 -0.23
CA ILE A 58 -2.46 -2.93 0.10
C ILE A 58 -3.23 -4.16 0.60
N ASN A 59 -3.06 -5.31 -0.05
CA ASN A 59 -3.73 -6.56 0.34
C ASN A 59 -3.26 -7.03 1.72
N HIS A 60 -1.95 -7.04 1.97
CA HIS A 60 -1.39 -7.40 3.27
C HIS A 60 -1.84 -6.44 4.38
N ALA A 61 -1.87 -5.13 4.10
CA ALA A 61 -2.41 -4.15 5.02
C ALA A 61 -3.87 -4.46 5.38
N TYR A 62 -4.71 -4.78 4.38
CA TYR A 62 -6.12 -5.10 4.61
C TYR A 62 -6.32 -6.42 5.38
N GLU A 63 -5.48 -7.42 5.13
CA GLU A 63 -5.49 -8.66 5.91
C GLU A 63 -5.01 -8.46 7.35
N ALA A 64 -4.15 -7.47 7.61
CA ALA A 64 -3.75 -7.06 8.95
C ALA A 64 -4.86 -6.30 9.71
N ALA A 65 -5.91 -5.81 9.03
CA ALA A 65 -6.95 -5.01 9.65
C ALA A 65 -7.83 -5.82 10.62
N GLY A 66 -8.19 -5.20 11.74
CA GLY A 66 -8.96 -5.84 12.81
C GLY A 66 -8.12 -6.67 13.78
N ARG A 67 -8.78 -7.60 14.48
CA ARG A 67 -8.15 -8.51 15.45
C ARG A 67 -7.77 -9.82 14.77
N VAL A 68 -6.66 -9.80 14.06
CA VAL A 68 -6.08 -10.99 13.40
C VAL A 68 -4.90 -11.52 14.20
N SER A 69 -4.79 -12.85 14.33
CA SER A 69 -3.72 -13.52 15.09
C SER A 69 -2.34 -13.34 14.46
N HIS A 70 -2.29 -13.15 13.14
CA HIS A 70 -1.07 -13.05 12.33
C HIS A 70 -0.80 -11.60 11.87
N LYS A 71 -1.18 -10.60 12.68
CA LYS A 71 -1.06 -9.18 12.29
C LYS A 71 0.37 -8.79 11.96
N GLU A 72 1.33 -9.21 12.78
CA GLU A 72 2.74 -8.89 12.59
C GLU A 72 3.30 -9.50 11.30
N ASP A 73 2.89 -10.73 10.96
CA ASP A 73 3.28 -11.37 9.70
C ASP A 73 2.75 -10.56 8.51
N GLN A 74 1.47 -10.16 8.54
CA GLN A 74 0.86 -9.35 7.49
C GLN A 74 1.51 -7.96 7.38
N ARG A 75 1.85 -7.34 8.52
CA ARG A 75 2.59 -6.07 8.53
C ARG A 75 3.97 -6.24 7.89
N MET A 76 4.71 -7.29 8.25
CA MET A 76 6.02 -7.58 7.67
C MET A 76 5.93 -7.75 6.15
N PHE A 77 4.95 -8.51 5.65
CA PHE A 77 4.75 -8.68 4.21
C PHE A 77 4.34 -7.37 3.52
N CYS A 78 3.49 -6.56 4.17
CA CYS A 78 3.17 -5.22 3.69
C CYS A 78 4.43 -4.36 3.57
N ASP A 79 5.28 -4.32 4.60
CA ASP A 79 6.51 -3.54 4.62
C ASP A 79 7.51 -4.00 3.55
N GLN A 80 7.62 -5.31 3.32
CA GLN A 80 8.47 -5.88 2.26
C GLN A 80 7.98 -5.47 0.87
N SER A 81 6.70 -5.66 0.54
CA SER A 81 6.16 -5.27 -0.76
C SER A 81 6.22 -3.75 -0.97
N TRP A 82 5.99 -2.96 0.09
CA TRP A 82 6.17 -1.51 0.06
C TRP A 82 7.61 -1.11 -0.28
N HIS A 83 8.60 -1.73 0.37
CA HIS A 83 10.00 -1.43 0.13
C HIS A 83 10.44 -1.75 -1.30
N VAL A 84 9.91 -2.82 -1.91
CA VAL A 84 10.17 -3.12 -3.32
C VAL A 84 9.54 -2.06 -4.23
N PHE A 85 8.29 -1.65 -3.97
CA PHE A 85 7.63 -0.60 -4.73
C PHE A 85 8.42 0.72 -4.69
N MET A 86 8.98 1.08 -3.53
CA MET A 86 9.74 2.33 -3.33
C MET A 86 10.97 2.50 -4.23
N ARG A 87 11.46 1.42 -4.86
CA ARG A 87 12.52 1.50 -5.90
C ARG A 87 12.14 2.39 -7.08
N VAL A 88 10.85 2.64 -7.29
CA VAL A 88 10.39 3.62 -8.28
C VAL A 88 11.01 5.01 -8.08
N LEU A 89 11.36 5.39 -6.85
CA LEU A 89 12.00 6.68 -6.55
C LEU A 89 13.52 6.67 -6.71
N ASP A 90 14.14 5.50 -6.85
CA ASP A 90 15.57 5.35 -7.15
C ASP A 90 15.82 5.35 -8.68
N GLU A 91 14.78 5.02 -9.46
CA GLU A 91 14.83 4.91 -10.94
C GLU A 91 14.36 6.19 -11.66
N ASN A 92 13.84 7.18 -10.95
CA ASN A 92 13.38 8.48 -11.47
C ASN A 92 14.23 9.63 -10.95
#